data_AF-A0A523DCZ8-F1
#
_entry.id   AF-A0A523DCZ8-F1
#
_cell.length_a   1.000
_cell.length_b   1.000
_cell.length_c   1.000
_cell.angle_alpha   90.00
_cell.angle_beta   90.00
_cell.angle_gamma   90.00
#
_symmetry.space_group_name_H-M   'P 1'
#
loop_
_entity.id
_entity.type
_entity.pdbx_description
1 polymer ?
#
loop_
_entity_poly.entity_id
_entity_poly.type
_entity_poly.pdbx_seq_one_letter_code
_entity_poly.pdbx_strand_id
1 'polypeptide(L)'
;MRSITTTSGTAISLDGDLLAVLEALYKELTTRYALDRTFEDTIREVNHLLDQMTEEERRTYLVESLFLNTVTYENERLGAYMRKLTKQS
;
A
#
# COMPACT_ATOMS: atom_id res chain seq x y z
N MET A 1 19.16 -3.52 -8.84
CA MET A 1 17.75 -3.38 -8.44
C MET A 1 16.98 -4.53 -9.04
N ARG A 2 16.23 -5.28 -8.23
CA ARG A 2 15.30 -6.29 -8.72
C ARG A 2 13.98 -5.64 -9.09
N SER A 3 13.20 -6.31 -9.92
CA SER A 3 11.82 -5.94 -10.21
C SER A 3 10.89 -7.13 -10.00
N ILE A 4 9.63 -6.82 -9.73
CA ILE A 4 8.51 -7.78 -9.71
C ILE A 4 7.46 -7.32 -10.71
N THR A 5 6.51 -8.18 -11.02
CA THR A 5 5.46 -7.86 -11.99
C THR A 5 4.07 -8.05 -11.39
N THR A 6 3.15 -7.14 -11.71
CA THR A 6 1.72 -7.38 -11.49
C THR A 6 1.21 -8.48 -12.41
N THR A 7 0.01 -9.02 -12.16
CA THR A 7 -0.55 -10.08 -13.01
C THR A 7 -0.85 -9.58 -14.44
N SER A 8 -0.99 -8.26 -14.67
CA SER A 8 -1.09 -7.70 -16.04
C SER A 8 0.27 -7.53 -16.73
N GLY A 9 1.38 -7.74 -16.02
CA GLY A 9 2.74 -7.62 -16.53
C GLY A 9 3.39 -6.25 -16.28
N THR A 10 2.79 -5.38 -15.46
CA THR A 10 3.41 -4.10 -15.11
C THR A 10 4.60 -4.33 -14.19
N ALA A 11 5.79 -3.89 -14.59
CA ALA A 11 7.00 -4.03 -13.78
C ALA A 11 7.06 -2.99 -12.67
N ILE A 12 7.43 -3.42 -11.47
CA ILE A 12 7.63 -2.61 -10.26
C ILE A 12 9.09 -2.79 -9.83
N SER A 13 9.81 -1.68 -9.72
CA SER A 13 11.18 -1.69 -9.18
C SER A 13 11.15 -1.88 -7.67
N LEU A 14 11.99 -2.77 -7.14
CA LEU A 14 12.19 -2.94 -5.71
C LEU A 14 13.41 -2.12 -5.24
N ASP A 15 13.20 -0.83 -5.03
CA ASP A 15 14.18 0.13 -4.50
C ASP A 15 13.94 0.50 -3.03
N GLY A 16 12.93 -0.10 -2.40
CA GLY A 16 12.49 0.27 -1.07
C GLY A 16 11.54 1.47 -1.05
N ASP A 17 10.89 1.83 -2.16
CA ASP A 17 9.77 2.78 -2.15
C ASP A 17 8.42 2.04 -2.11
N LEU A 18 7.80 1.96 -0.93
CA LEU A 18 6.47 1.36 -0.79
C LEU A 18 5.38 2.11 -1.57
N LEU A 19 5.49 3.42 -1.77
CA LEU A 19 4.46 4.18 -2.49
C LEU A 19 4.40 3.76 -3.96
N ALA A 20 5.54 3.47 -4.58
CA ALA A 20 5.60 2.93 -5.95
C ALA A 20 4.87 1.58 -6.05
N VAL A 21 5.04 0.70 -5.06
CA VAL A 21 4.33 -0.59 -4.99
C VAL A 21 2.82 -0.38 -4.83
N LEU A 22 2.41 0.51 -3.94
CA LEU A 22 0.98 0.83 -3.71
C LEU A 22 0.33 1.47 -4.93
N GLU A 23 1.04 2.37 -5.64
CA GLU A 23 0.54 3.00 -6.85
C GLU A 23 0.34 1.97 -7.96
N ALA A 24 1.30 1.06 -8.14
CA ALA A 24 1.17 -0.03 -9.11
C ALA A 24 0.00 -0.96 -8.77
N LEU A 25 -0.18 -1.34 -7.50
CA LEU A 25 -1.33 -2.10 -7.03
C LEU A 25 -2.66 -1.37 -7.30
N TYR A 26 -2.72 -0.07 -7.03
CA TYR A 26 -3.90 0.74 -7.28
C TYR A 26 -4.25 0.79 -8.76
N LYS A 27 -3.28 1.07 -9.63
CA LYS A 27 -3.47 1.09 -11.09
C LYS A 27 -3.92 -0.27 -11.60
N GLU A 28 -3.30 -1.34 -11.11
CA GLU A 28 -3.64 -2.70 -11.49
C GLU A 28 -5.10 -3.04 -11.17
N LEU A 29 -5.49 -2.86 -9.91
CA LEU A 29 -6.82 -3.22 -9.45
C LEU A 29 -7.90 -2.32 -10.10
N THR A 30 -7.59 -1.05 -10.33
CA THR A 30 -8.48 -0.12 -11.03
C THR A 30 -8.64 -0.49 -12.51
N THR A 31 -7.55 -0.85 -13.18
CA THR A 31 -7.55 -1.24 -14.60
C THR A 31 -8.31 -2.55 -14.81
N ARG A 32 -8.12 -3.52 -13.91
CA ARG A 32 -8.65 -4.87 -14.07
C ARG A 32 -10.10 -5.02 -13.59
N TYR A 33 -10.49 -4.33 -12.53
CA TYR A 33 -11.81 -4.52 -11.89
C TYR A 33 -12.67 -3.25 -11.81
N ALA A 34 -12.15 -2.08 -12.21
CA ALA A 34 -12.85 -0.80 -12.13
C ALA A 34 -13.58 -0.59 -10.78
N LEU A 35 -14.92 -0.59 -10.78
CA LEU A 35 -15.78 -0.42 -9.60
C LEU A 35 -16.20 -1.74 -8.92
N ASP A 36 -16.02 -2.89 -9.59
CA ASP A 36 -16.46 -4.21 -9.10
C ASP A 36 -15.36 -4.95 -8.29
N ARG A 37 -14.36 -4.21 -7.83
CA ARG A 37 -13.22 -4.74 -7.07
C ARG A 37 -13.69 -5.38 -5.76
N THR A 38 -13.36 -6.66 -5.59
CA THR A 38 -13.58 -7.34 -4.31
C THR A 38 -12.34 -7.29 -3.42
N PHE A 39 -12.55 -7.56 -2.12
CA PHE A 39 -11.46 -7.76 -1.18
C PHE A 39 -10.58 -8.95 -1.58
N GLU A 40 -11.17 -10.03 -2.07
CA GLU A 40 -10.45 -11.24 -2.48
C GLU A 40 -9.49 -10.96 -3.64
N ASP A 41 -9.92 -10.19 -4.63
CA ASP A 41 -9.08 -9.82 -5.78
C ASP A 41 -7.89 -8.97 -5.36
N THR A 42 -8.08 -8.12 -4.36
CA THR A 42 -6.98 -7.33 -3.77
C THR A 42 -5.95 -8.24 -3.12
N ILE A 43 -6.41 -9.16 -2.27
CA ILE A 43 -5.53 -10.08 -1.55
C ILE A 43 -4.78 -10.98 -2.53
N ARG A 44 -5.46 -11.45 -3.58
CA ARG A 44 -4.84 -12.26 -4.63
C ARG A 44 -3.69 -11.52 -5.30
N GLU A 45 -3.90 -10.25 -5.68
CA GLU A 45 -2.84 -9.44 -6.31
C GLU A 45 -1.69 -9.14 -5.35
N VAL A 46 -1.99 -8.82 -4.10
CA VAL A 46 -0.94 -8.59 -3.08
C VAL A 46 -0.10 -9.84 -2.86
N ASN A 47 -0.73 -11.02 -2.72
CA ASN A 47 0.00 -12.29 -2.58
C ASN A 47 0.85 -12.58 -3.81
N HIS A 48 0.33 -12.33 -5.01
CA HIS A 48 1.09 -12.48 -6.25
C HIS A 48 2.39 -11.64 -6.26
N LEU A 49 2.33 -10.39 -5.78
CA LEU A 49 3.51 -9.54 -5.67
C LEU A 49 4.47 -10.06 -4.59
N LEU A 50 3.95 -10.41 -3.41
CA LEU A 50 4.77 -10.89 -2.28
C LEU A 50 5.50 -12.19 -2.63
N ASP A 51 4.89 -13.10 -3.36
CA ASP A 51 5.49 -14.39 -3.77
C ASP A 51 6.76 -14.21 -4.61
N GLN A 52 6.91 -13.08 -5.30
CA GLN A 52 8.09 -12.76 -6.13
C GLN A 52 9.22 -12.09 -5.33
N MET A 53 8.90 -11.55 -4.14
CA MET A 53 9.85 -10.89 -3.25
C MET A 53 10.61 -11.90 -2.38
N THR A 54 11.85 -11.57 -2.06
CA THR A 54 12.64 -12.23 -1.01
C THR A 54 12.14 -11.88 0.37
N GLU A 55 12.52 -12.65 1.39
CA GLU A 55 12.16 -12.36 2.79
C GLU A 55 12.67 -10.98 3.25
N GLU A 56 13.88 -10.60 2.83
CA GLU A 56 14.48 -9.30 3.15
C GLU A 56 13.68 -8.14 2.53
N GLU A 57 13.32 -8.25 1.25
CA GLU A 57 12.48 -7.26 0.57
C GLU A 57 11.11 -7.14 1.25
N ARG A 58 10.45 -8.26 1.57
CA ARG A 58 9.17 -8.28 2.30
C ARG A 58 9.28 -7.58 3.66
N ARG A 59 10.37 -7.83 4.40
CA ARG A 59 10.62 -7.19 5.69
C ARG A 59 10.76 -5.68 5.54
N THR A 60 11.52 -5.21 4.55
CA THR A 60 11.71 -3.78 4.28
C THR A 60 10.37 -3.09 4.02
N TYR A 61 9.57 -3.63 3.10
CA TYR A 61 8.26 -3.05 2.78
C TYR A 61 7.24 -3.14 3.92
N LEU A 62 7.33 -4.18 4.76
CA LEU A 62 6.51 -4.27 5.96
C LEU A 62 6.86 -3.17 6.97
N VAL A 63 8.15 -2.91 7.18
CA VAL A 63 8.61 -1.82 8.07
C VAL A 63 8.09 -0.47 7.55
N GLU A 64 8.21 -0.20 6.25
CA GLU A 64 7.69 1.02 5.65
C GLU A 64 6.17 1.16 5.79
N SER A 65 5.44 0.06 5.58
CA SER A 65 3.97 0.03 5.74
C SER A 65 3.58 0.38 7.16
N LEU A 66 4.22 -0.22 8.16
CA LEU A 66 3.95 0.08 9.56
C LEU A 66 4.30 1.52 9.92
N PHE A 67 5.39 2.06 9.36
CA PHE A 67 5.76 3.46 9.53
C PHE A 67 4.68 4.41 8.96
N LEU A 68 4.28 4.23 7.71
CA LEU A 68 3.24 5.05 7.06
C LEU A 68 1.90 4.99 7.81
N ASN A 69 1.50 3.80 8.26
CA ASN A 69 0.27 3.63 9.04
C ASN A 69 0.35 4.32 10.40
N THR A 70 1.50 4.27 11.06
CA THR A 70 1.71 4.96 12.36
C THR A 70 1.57 6.47 12.20
N VAL A 71 2.25 7.05 11.20
CA VAL A 71 2.18 8.49 10.90
C VAL A 71 0.75 8.91 10.53
N THR A 72 0.06 8.12 9.71
CA THR A 72 -1.35 8.37 9.34
C THR A 72 -2.25 8.38 10.58
N TYR A 73 -2.11 7.37 11.45
CA TYR A 73 -2.91 7.26 12.68
C TYR A 73 -2.67 8.45 13.62
N GLU A 74 -1.42 8.85 13.82
CA GLU A 74 -1.08 10.03 14.64
C GLU A 74 -1.71 11.30 14.09
N ASN A 75 -1.62 11.52 12.78
CA ASN A 75 -2.21 12.68 12.11
C ASN A 75 -3.74 12.71 12.23
N GLU A 76 -4.41 11.58 12.02
CA GLU A 76 -5.87 11.48 12.16
C GLU A 76 -6.33 11.74 13.59
N ARG A 77 -5.60 11.18 14.57
CA ARG A 77 -5.86 11.39 16.00
C ARG A 77 -5.66 12.86 16.38
N LEU A 78 -4.56 13.50 15.98
CA LEU A 78 -4.30 14.92 16.22
C LEU A 78 -5.38 15.80 15.59
N GLY A 79 -5.77 15.53 14.35
CA GLY A 79 -6.87 16.24 13.68
C GLY A 79 -8.20 16.07 14.41
N ALA A 80 -8.50 14.89 14.93
CA ALA A 80 -9.70 14.64 15.73
C ALA A 80 -9.69 15.43 17.05
N TYR A 81 -8.53 15.55 17.72
CA TYR A 81 -8.37 16.38 18.91
C TYR A 81 -8.58 17.87 18.60
N MET A 82 -7.98 18.39 17.53
CA MET A 82 -8.18 19.79 17.12
C MET A 82 -9.65 20.13 16.86
N ARG A 83 -10.39 19.24 16.16
CA ARG A 83 -11.84 19.41 15.91
C ARG A 83 -12.69 19.43 17.19
N LYS A 84 -12.26 18.72 18.25
CA LYS A 84 -12.95 18.75 19.55
C LYS A 84 -12.71 20.08 20.27
N LEU A 85 -11.48 20.59 20.23
CA LEU A 85 -11.11 21.86 20.86
C LEU A 85 -11.80 23.07 20.19
N THR A 86 -11.87 23.11 18.86
CA THR A 86 -12.57 24.18 18.13
C THR A 86 -14.09 24.11 18.23
N LYS A 87 -14.69 22.95 18.56
CA LYS A 87 -16.13 22.83 18.88
C LYS A 87 -16.49 23.27 20.29
N GLN A 88 -15.51 23.42 21.19
CA GLN A 88 -15.69 23.85 22.58
C GLN A 88 -15.34 25.34 22.78
N SER A 89 -14.94 26.05 21.72
CA SER A 89 -14.61 27.48 21.73
C SER A 89 -15.73 28.31 21.12
#